data_AF-A0A495LI30-F1
#
_entry.id   AF-A0A495LI30-F1
#
_cell.length_a   1.000
_cell.length_b   1.000
_cell.length_c   1.000
_cell.angle_alpha   90.00
_cell.angle_beta   90.00
_cell.angle_gamma   90.00
#
_symmetry.space_group_name_H-M   'P 1'
#
loop_
_entity.id
_entity.type
_entity.pdbx_description
1 polymer ?
#
loop_
_entity_poly.entity_id
_entity_poly.type
_entity_poly.pdbx_seq_one_letter_code
_entity_poly.pdbx_strand_id
1 'polypeptide(L)'
;MNNIESLLKTVDEKINTQSIDVSSSEILELIEHNFIELDTPKFNTILSNKVVKSIANKIKELEQIKNSLGSSRINHKQRIKISSNIHNLKGLLKDVFNEYKNNLKENELYQLYEKEENEKFSNYEDKIINGSPDEDAIESIMYPTYFDLEKIQNLSSAIKEHFMSLNLDKDNYNFAKDRTISFYKKTKYSIDTISIVIDKTNMTLKDAETKLKKVNENEIYEDENSIPFNLYDYYHQNVIDLYYNLDNLNKHKKILINLFKNLTKNYSYLSDLGILPASKTTVFGDSNFEVVKQLALELKKEGLVSTQTTVNDLIEMFTLNIDKPANKINLTNGTLNDFGYLILKMKPFFVDSINNSTNYSDWWSERFTFNSKDKNKKSVSSTISDIQQGRRFPSKKQTLSKIIESLKPIPQ
;
A
#
# COMPACT_ATOMS: atom_id res chain seq x y z
N MET A 1 -25.87 -24.92 40.09
CA MET A 1 -25.39 -23.77 40.88
C MET A 1 -24.04 -24.06 41.54
N ASN A 2 -23.82 -25.21 42.19
CA ASN A 2 -22.53 -25.56 42.82
C ASN A 2 -21.30 -25.49 41.90
N ASN A 3 -21.39 -25.91 40.63
CA ASN A 3 -20.25 -25.84 39.70
C ASN A 3 -19.88 -24.39 39.31
N ILE A 4 -20.88 -23.50 39.19
CA ILE A 4 -20.66 -22.09 38.86
C ILE A 4 -20.01 -21.37 40.04
N GLU A 5 -20.50 -21.57 41.26
CA GLU A 5 -19.88 -20.95 42.45
C GLU A 5 -18.47 -21.48 42.71
N SER A 6 -18.23 -22.78 42.48
CA SER A 6 -16.90 -23.37 42.55
C SER A 6 -15.97 -22.78 41.49
N LEU A 7 -16.44 -22.65 40.24
CA LEU A 7 -15.68 -22.02 39.17
C LEU A 7 -15.33 -20.57 39.50
N LEU A 8 -16.32 -19.78 39.90
CA LEU A 8 -16.10 -18.37 40.24
C LEU A 8 -15.15 -18.21 41.40
N LYS A 9 -15.21 -19.12 42.38
CA LYS A 9 -14.23 -19.18 43.46
C LYS A 9 -12.84 -19.55 42.95
N THR A 10 -12.70 -20.52 42.05
CA THR A 10 -11.40 -20.90 41.46
C THR A 10 -10.82 -19.79 40.57
N VAL A 11 -11.67 -19.11 39.79
CA VAL A 11 -11.29 -17.95 38.98
C VAL A 11 -10.90 -16.79 39.88
N ASP A 12 -11.67 -16.47 40.92
CA ASP A 12 -11.34 -15.44 41.89
C ASP A 12 -10.05 -15.78 42.68
N GLU A 13 -9.84 -17.04 43.07
CA GLU A 13 -8.62 -17.49 43.75
C GLU A 13 -7.39 -17.37 42.82
N LYS A 14 -7.54 -17.76 41.55
CA LYS A 14 -6.50 -17.61 40.52
C LYS A 14 -6.21 -16.14 40.17
N ILE A 15 -7.23 -15.28 40.20
CA ILE A 15 -7.09 -13.82 39.98
C ILE A 15 -6.46 -13.13 41.19
N ASN A 16 -6.73 -13.60 42.41
CA ASN A 16 -6.29 -12.96 43.66
C ASN A 16 -4.97 -13.50 44.23
N THR A 17 -4.48 -14.65 43.75
CA THR A 17 -3.17 -15.16 44.15
C THR A 17 -2.06 -14.33 43.52
N GLN A 18 -1.14 -13.82 44.34
CA GLN A 18 -0.08 -12.89 43.90
C GLN A 18 1.03 -13.52 43.03
N SER A 19 0.81 -14.73 42.51
CA SER A 19 1.68 -15.48 41.62
C SER A 19 0.83 -15.99 40.47
N ILE A 20 0.55 -15.12 39.50
CA ILE A 20 -0.19 -15.52 38.29
C ILE A 20 0.82 -16.20 37.36
N ASP A 21 1.12 -17.46 37.65
CA ASP A 21 1.57 -18.47 36.67
C ASP A 21 0.35 -19.24 36.13
N VAL A 22 -0.80 -18.60 36.13
CA VAL A 22 -2.03 -19.17 35.60
C VAL A 22 -2.04 -18.91 34.10
N SER A 23 -1.94 -19.97 33.32
CA SER A 23 -2.07 -19.89 31.87
C SER A 23 -3.49 -19.49 31.48
N SER A 24 -3.65 -18.58 30.51
CA SER A 24 -4.97 -18.19 29.99
C SER A 24 -5.80 -19.41 29.55
N SER A 25 -5.13 -20.43 29.01
CA SER A 25 -5.72 -21.70 28.61
C SER A 25 -6.44 -22.43 29.74
N GLU A 26 -5.89 -22.46 30.96
CA GLU A 26 -6.56 -23.12 32.09
C GLU A 26 -7.85 -22.43 32.48
N ILE A 27 -7.92 -21.10 32.39
CA ILE A 27 -9.14 -20.36 32.71
C ILE A 27 -10.18 -20.53 31.60
N LEU A 28 -9.75 -20.54 30.33
CA LEU A 28 -10.64 -20.78 29.19
C LEU A 28 -11.24 -22.18 29.23
N GLU A 29 -10.44 -23.22 29.47
CA GLU A 29 -10.90 -24.61 29.63
C GLU A 29 -11.88 -24.74 30.80
N LEU A 30 -11.60 -24.06 31.91
CA LEU A 30 -12.49 -24.04 33.08
C LEU A 30 -13.84 -23.40 32.75
N ILE A 31 -13.86 -22.31 31.97
CA ILE A 31 -15.11 -21.72 31.48
C ILE A 31 -15.82 -22.75 30.59
N GLU A 32 -15.15 -23.26 29.56
CA GLU A 32 -15.76 -24.19 28.60
C GLU A 32 -16.38 -25.42 29.29
N HIS A 33 -15.63 -26.08 30.18
CA HIS A 33 -16.06 -27.29 30.88
C HIS A 33 -17.24 -27.04 31.83
N ASN A 34 -17.33 -25.87 32.45
CA ASN A 34 -18.39 -25.57 33.41
C ASN A 34 -19.65 -24.97 32.76
N PHE A 35 -19.58 -24.57 31.49
CA PHE A 35 -20.66 -23.86 30.81
C PHE A 35 -21.25 -24.59 29.59
N ILE A 36 -20.69 -25.74 29.17
CA ILE A 36 -21.20 -26.58 28.06
C ILE A 36 -22.70 -26.90 28.16
N GLU A 37 -23.27 -27.02 29.37
CA GLU A 37 -24.66 -27.44 29.58
C GLU A 37 -25.66 -26.28 29.81
N LEU A 38 -25.21 -25.03 29.80
CA LEU A 38 -26.07 -23.89 30.11
C LEU A 38 -26.76 -23.32 28.86
N ASP A 39 -28.00 -22.83 29.05
CA ASP A 39 -28.66 -22.04 28.01
C ASP A 39 -27.85 -20.77 27.68
N THR A 40 -27.83 -20.38 26.40
CA THR A 40 -27.01 -19.26 25.91
C THR A 40 -27.24 -17.95 26.69
N PRO A 41 -28.48 -17.55 27.05
CA PRO A 41 -28.71 -16.33 27.82
C PRO A 41 -28.08 -16.35 29.23
N LYS A 42 -28.19 -17.48 29.96
CA LYS A 42 -27.55 -17.62 31.28
C LYS A 42 -26.03 -17.64 31.15
N PHE A 43 -25.50 -18.33 30.13
CA PHE A 43 -24.07 -18.35 29.86
C PHE A 43 -23.54 -16.93 29.63
N ASN A 44 -24.16 -16.16 28.73
CA ASN A 44 -23.78 -14.78 28.44
C ASN A 44 -23.82 -13.90 29.70
N THR A 45 -24.87 -14.06 30.52
CA THR A 45 -25.04 -13.29 31.77
C THR A 45 -23.92 -13.59 32.77
N ILE A 46 -23.55 -14.87 32.93
CA ILE A 46 -22.50 -15.27 33.87
C ILE A 46 -21.13 -14.83 33.36
N LEU A 47 -20.83 -15.08 32.09
CA LEU A 47 -19.58 -14.67 31.46
C LEU A 47 -19.37 -13.15 31.60
N SER A 48 -20.40 -12.37 31.27
CA SER A 48 -20.41 -10.91 31.39
C SER A 48 -20.21 -10.43 32.85
N ASN A 49 -21.07 -10.88 33.77
CA ASN A 49 -21.13 -10.29 35.11
C ASN A 49 -20.13 -10.88 36.10
N LYS A 50 -19.67 -12.11 35.88
CA LYS A 50 -18.88 -12.86 36.86
C LYS A 50 -17.47 -13.17 36.41
N VAL A 51 -17.21 -13.22 35.10
CA VAL A 51 -15.85 -13.39 34.57
C VAL A 51 -15.29 -12.03 34.13
N VAL A 52 -15.87 -11.43 33.10
CA VAL A 52 -15.38 -10.17 32.50
C VAL A 52 -15.34 -9.04 33.52
N LYS A 53 -16.45 -8.80 34.23
CA LYS A 53 -16.53 -7.73 35.24
C LYS A 53 -15.56 -7.93 36.41
N SER A 54 -15.33 -9.16 36.83
CA SER A 54 -14.42 -9.48 37.95
C SER A 54 -12.96 -9.22 37.56
N ILE A 55 -12.55 -9.66 36.37
CA ILE A 55 -11.21 -9.38 35.83
C ILE A 55 -11.00 -7.86 35.68
N ALA A 56 -11.97 -7.14 35.09
CA ALA A 56 -11.89 -5.69 34.90
C ALA A 56 -11.81 -4.92 36.22
N ASN A 57 -12.62 -5.30 37.22
CA ASN A 57 -12.57 -4.69 38.54
C ASN A 57 -11.21 -4.92 39.22
N LYS A 58 -10.63 -6.12 39.08
CA LYS A 58 -9.31 -6.42 39.65
C LYS A 58 -8.21 -5.59 39.00
N ILE A 59 -8.24 -5.42 37.68
CA ILE A 59 -7.31 -4.54 36.97
C ILE A 59 -7.39 -3.13 37.55
N LYS A 60 -8.60 -2.59 37.72
CA LYS A 60 -8.82 -1.24 38.26
C LYS A 60 -8.32 -1.11 39.71
N GLU A 61 -8.57 -2.10 40.55
CA GLU A 61 -8.06 -2.16 41.93
C GLU A 61 -6.52 -2.13 41.94
N LEU A 62 -5.88 -2.97 41.11
CA LEU A 62 -4.42 -3.02 41.01
C LEU A 62 -3.82 -1.72 40.45
N GLU A 63 -4.47 -1.07 39.49
CA GLU A 63 -4.06 0.25 38.98
C GLU A 63 -4.14 1.33 40.08
N GLN A 64 -5.19 1.32 40.90
CA GLN A 64 -5.31 2.23 42.05
C GLN A 64 -4.21 1.98 43.09
N ILE A 65 -3.91 0.71 43.41
CA ILE A 65 -2.82 0.36 44.32
C ILE A 65 -1.47 0.81 43.73
N LYS A 66 -1.22 0.54 42.44
CA LYS A 66 0.02 0.96 41.77
C LYS A 66 0.24 2.47 41.85
N ASN A 67 -0.83 3.25 41.65
CA ASN A 67 -0.79 4.71 41.66
C ASN A 67 -0.64 5.29 43.07
N SER A 68 -1.10 4.60 44.11
CA SER A 68 -0.95 5.04 45.51
C SER A 68 0.41 4.71 46.13
N LEU A 69 1.15 3.76 45.55
CA LEU A 69 2.51 3.44 46.00
C LEU A 69 3.46 4.62 45.78
N GLY A 70 4.18 5.08 46.81
CA GLY A 70 5.24 6.11 46.69
C GLY A 70 6.54 5.60 46.02
N SER A 71 7.59 6.43 46.02
CA SER A 71 8.85 6.21 45.26
C SER A 71 9.89 5.30 45.92
N SER A 72 9.57 4.62 47.03
CA SER A 72 10.55 3.81 47.78
C SER A 72 11.03 2.58 47.01
N ARG A 73 12.21 2.05 47.35
CA ARG A 73 12.75 0.81 46.73
C ARG A 73 11.84 -0.41 46.92
N ILE A 74 11.15 -0.50 48.07
CA ILE A 74 10.18 -1.56 48.36
C ILE A 74 8.95 -1.40 47.45
N ASN A 75 8.46 -0.16 47.32
CA ASN A 75 7.34 0.15 46.44
C ASN A 75 7.70 -0.06 44.97
N HIS A 76 8.95 0.14 44.56
CA HIS A 76 9.40 -0.15 43.20
C HIS A 76 9.24 -1.63 42.85
N LYS A 77 9.70 -2.55 43.73
CA LYS A 77 9.49 -4.00 43.54
C LYS A 77 8.00 -4.36 43.48
N GLN A 78 7.19 -3.76 44.35
CA GLN A 78 5.74 -3.95 44.33
C GLN A 78 5.08 -3.42 43.06
N ARG A 79 5.49 -2.23 42.56
CA ARG A 79 5.00 -1.65 41.30
C ARG A 79 5.32 -2.54 40.10
N ILE A 80 6.51 -3.15 40.04
CA ILE A 80 6.87 -4.10 38.99
C ILE A 80 5.94 -5.32 39.05
N LYS A 81 5.78 -5.92 40.25
CA LYS A 81 4.90 -7.07 40.45
C LYS A 81 3.45 -6.78 40.06
N ILE A 82 2.91 -5.64 40.51
CA ILE A 82 1.57 -5.20 40.17
C ILE A 82 1.44 -4.95 38.66
N SER A 83 2.45 -4.36 38.02
CA SER A 83 2.43 -4.12 36.57
C SER A 83 2.40 -5.43 35.78
N SER A 84 3.17 -6.44 36.22
CA SER A 84 3.12 -7.79 35.64
C SER A 84 1.72 -8.41 35.77
N ASN A 85 1.10 -8.31 36.96
CA ASN A 85 -0.24 -8.84 37.18
C ASN A 85 -1.30 -8.12 36.33
N ILE A 86 -1.23 -6.79 36.23
CA ILE A 86 -2.11 -6.01 35.35
C ILE A 86 -1.94 -6.47 33.90
N HIS A 87 -0.70 -6.67 33.45
CA HIS A 87 -0.41 -7.15 32.10
C HIS A 87 -1.04 -8.52 31.85
N ASN A 88 -0.84 -9.49 32.75
CA ASN A 88 -1.40 -10.83 32.63
C ASN A 88 -2.94 -10.82 32.62
N LEU A 89 -3.57 -10.03 33.49
CA LEU A 89 -5.03 -9.91 33.53
C LEU A 89 -5.60 -9.23 32.29
N LYS A 90 -4.91 -8.24 31.73
CA LYS A 90 -5.28 -7.65 30.42
C LYS A 90 -5.15 -8.66 29.29
N GLY A 91 -4.13 -9.52 29.33
CA GLY A 91 -3.97 -10.65 28.41
C GLY A 91 -5.13 -11.65 28.50
N LEU A 92 -5.45 -12.11 29.72
CA LEU A 92 -6.58 -13.00 29.95
C LEU A 92 -7.91 -12.38 29.48
N LEU A 93 -8.15 -11.10 29.79
CA LEU A 93 -9.36 -10.41 29.37
C LEU A 93 -9.49 -10.38 27.84
N LYS A 94 -8.37 -10.12 27.15
CA LYS A 94 -8.29 -10.18 25.69
C LYS A 94 -8.61 -11.58 25.16
N ASP A 95 -8.05 -12.62 25.78
CA ASP A 95 -8.30 -14.01 25.35
C ASP A 95 -9.78 -14.39 25.53
N VAL A 96 -10.39 -14.00 26.65
CA VAL A 96 -11.83 -14.18 26.90
C VAL A 96 -12.68 -13.43 25.87
N PHE A 97 -12.32 -12.19 25.53
CA PHE A 97 -13.02 -11.42 24.50
C PHE A 97 -12.91 -12.04 23.10
N ASN A 98 -11.74 -12.58 22.75
CA ASN A 98 -11.55 -13.24 21.46
C ASN A 98 -12.34 -14.55 21.35
N GLU A 99 -12.28 -15.38 22.40
CA GLU A 99 -12.92 -16.70 22.41
C GLU A 99 -14.45 -16.58 22.42
N TYR A 100 -14.99 -15.66 23.22
CA TYR A 100 -16.42 -15.56 23.49
C TYR A 100 -17.08 -14.31 22.88
N LYS A 101 -16.51 -13.75 21.81
CA LYS A 101 -17.01 -12.52 21.16
C LYS A 101 -18.53 -12.52 20.90
N ASN A 102 -19.06 -13.63 20.40
CA ASN A 102 -20.47 -13.76 20.03
C ASN A 102 -21.40 -13.70 21.26
N ASN A 103 -20.92 -14.23 22.39
CA ASN A 103 -21.61 -14.24 23.67
C ASN A 103 -21.54 -12.88 24.38
N LEU A 104 -20.55 -12.06 24.04
CA LEU A 104 -20.25 -10.78 24.69
C LEU A 104 -20.59 -9.55 23.84
N LYS A 105 -21.19 -9.70 22.65
CA LYS A 105 -21.49 -8.57 21.75
C LYS A 105 -22.30 -7.41 22.38
N GLU A 106 -23.14 -7.72 23.37
CA GLU A 106 -23.98 -6.74 24.10
C GLU A 106 -23.33 -6.24 25.39
N ASN A 107 -22.17 -6.77 25.77
CA ASN A 107 -21.44 -6.34 26.97
C ASN A 107 -20.69 -5.03 26.69
N GLU A 108 -20.90 -4.02 27.54
CA GLU A 108 -20.29 -2.69 27.41
C GLU A 108 -18.75 -2.70 27.40
N LEU A 109 -18.12 -3.55 28.21
CA LEU A 109 -16.66 -3.66 28.27
C LEU A 109 -16.09 -4.30 27.00
N TYR A 110 -16.79 -5.28 26.45
CA TYR A 110 -16.45 -5.88 25.16
C TYR A 110 -16.61 -4.87 24.02
N GLN A 111 -17.70 -4.10 23.98
CA GLN A 111 -17.89 -3.05 22.97
C GLN A 111 -16.81 -1.96 23.03
N LEU A 112 -16.39 -1.57 24.24
CA LEU A 112 -15.27 -0.65 24.42
C LEU A 112 -13.97 -1.25 23.89
N TYR A 113 -13.68 -2.50 24.23
CA TYR A 113 -12.52 -3.22 23.73
C TYR A 113 -12.51 -3.34 22.20
N GLU A 114 -13.64 -3.68 21.59
CA GLU A 114 -13.79 -3.78 20.13
C GLU A 114 -13.55 -2.43 19.45
N LYS A 115 -14.04 -1.33 20.06
CA LYS A 115 -13.77 0.03 19.56
C LYS A 115 -12.28 0.38 19.65
N GLU A 116 -11.64 0.13 20.79
CA GLU A 116 -10.21 0.41 21.00
C GLU A 116 -9.32 -0.40 20.04
N GLU A 117 -9.62 -1.68 19.84
CA GLU A 117 -8.89 -2.50 18.86
C GLU A 117 -9.12 -2.01 17.43
N ASN A 118 -10.35 -1.60 17.07
CA ASN A 118 -10.63 -1.02 15.77
C ASN A 118 -9.86 0.30 15.52
N GLU A 119 -9.72 1.16 16.52
CA GLU A 119 -8.93 2.39 16.47
C GLU A 119 -7.43 2.09 16.32
N LYS A 120 -6.93 1.12 17.11
CA LYS A 120 -5.55 0.64 17.02
C LYS A 120 -5.23 0.07 15.65
N PHE A 121 -6.13 -0.69 15.04
CA PHE A 121 -5.92 -1.19 13.68
C PHE A 121 -6.00 -0.08 12.63
N SER A 122 -6.85 0.94 12.81
CA SER A 122 -6.82 2.12 11.94
C SER A 122 -5.45 2.82 11.99
N ASN A 123 -4.85 2.94 13.18
CA ASN A 123 -3.49 3.46 13.33
C ASN A 123 -2.45 2.56 12.61
N TYR A 124 -2.56 1.24 12.72
CA TYR A 124 -1.68 0.32 11.99
C TYR A 124 -1.81 0.46 10.48
N GLU A 125 -3.05 0.59 9.98
CA GLU A 125 -3.32 0.87 8.56
C GLU A 125 -2.59 2.15 8.13
N ASP A 126 -2.71 3.25 8.86
CA ASP A 126 -2.08 4.51 8.47
C ASP A 126 -0.53 4.44 8.57
N LYS A 127 0.01 3.78 9.60
CA LYS A 127 1.47 3.56 9.76
C LYS A 127 2.07 2.75 8.61
N ILE A 128 1.43 1.66 8.19
CA ILE A 128 1.91 0.86 7.06
C ILE A 128 1.77 1.62 5.74
N ILE A 129 0.71 2.42 5.57
CA ILE A 129 0.45 3.21 4.36
C ILE A 129 1.50 4.30 4.19
N ASN A 130 1.90 4.95 5.29
CA ASN A 130 2.85 6.05 5.27
C ASN A 130 4.31 5.61 5.42
N GLY A 131 4.56 4.35 5.80
CA GLY A 131 5.92 3.84 6.01
C GLY A 131 6.58 4.37 7.28
N SER A 132 5.78 4.83 8.25
CA SER A 132 6.25 5.38 9.52
C SER A 132 5.72 4.55 10.70
N PRO A 133 6.55 3.71 11.34
CA PRO A 133 6.10 2.85 12.43
C PRO A 133 6.00 3.57 13.78
N ASP A 134 6.69 4.70 13.95
CA ASP A 134 6.81 5.43 15.22
C ASP A 134 5.94 6.70 15.24
N GLU A 135 5.38 7.05 16.40
CA GLU A 135 4.42 8.17 16.59
C GLU A 135 5.07 9.56 16.47
N ASP A 136 6.38 9.65 16.61
CA ASP A 136 7.14 10.92 16.61
C ASP A 136 7.69 11.32 15.22
N ALA A 137 7.32 10.60 14.16
CA ALA A 137 7.74 10.95 12.82
C ALA A 137 7.02 12.22 12.37
N ILE A 138 7.78 13.32 12.30
CA ILE A 138 7.33 14.65 11.85
C ILE A 138 6.47 14.53 10.58
N GLU A 139 5.26 15.08 10.66
CA GLU A 139 4.15 15.05 9.67
C GLU A 139 4.47 15.50 8.23
N SER A 140 5.73 15.78 7.88
CA SER A 140 6.09 16.51 6.66
C SER A 140 7.13 15.80 5.79
N ILE A 141 7.80 14.76 6.29
CA ILE A 141 8.82 14.07 5.50
C ILE A 141 8.23 12.75 5.03
N MET A 142 7.72 12.74 3.80
CA MET A 142 7.59 11.49 3.04
C MET A 142 8.98 10.81 3.09
N TYR A 143 9.07 9.74 3.87
CA TYR A 143 10.23 8.86 4.09
C TYR A 143 11.30 9.41 5.04
N PRO A 144 11.19 9.13 6.35
CA PRO A 144 12.27 9.43 7.28
C PRO A 144 13.48 8.56 6.96
N THR A 145 14.66 9.04 7.35
CA THR A 145 15.93 8.31 7.46
C THR A 145 15.82 7.01 8.30
N TYR A 146 14.67 6.73 8.91
CA TYR A 146 14.38 5.69 9.89
C TYR A 146 13.33 4.68 9.40
N PHE A 147 13.46 4.18 8.18
CA PHE A 147 12.63 3.05 7.70
C PHE A 147 13.04 1.76 8.43
N ASP A 148 12.17 1.27 9.30
CA ASP A 148 12.36 0.00 10.00
C ASP A 148 11.61 -1.12 9.26
N LEU A 149 12.38 -1.92 8.51
CA LEU A 149 11.85 -3.01 7.70
C LEU A 149 11.10 -4.05 8.55
N GLU A 150 11.62 -4.37 9.74
CA GLU A 150 11.06 -5.39 10.60
C GLU A 150 9.72 -4.92 11.19
N LYS A 151 9.67 -3.69 11.71
CA LYS A 151 8.41 -3.11 12.21
C LYS A 151 7.33 -3.05 11.13
N ILE A 152 7.67 -2.63 9.91
CA ILE A 152 6.70 -2.56 8.80
C ILE A 152 6.23 -3.95 8.37
N GLN A 153 7.10 -4.96 8.39
CA GLN A 153 6.70 -6.35 8.13
C GLN A 153 5.77 -6.89 9.22
N ASN A 154 6.05 -6.60 10.49
CA ASN A 154 5.20 -6.99 11.61
C ASN A 154 3.81 -6.33 11.53
N LEU A 155 3.75 -5.04 11.19
CA LEU A 155 2.49 -4.35 10.90
C LEU A 155 1.73 -5.02 9.74
N SER A 156 2.43 -5.41 8.67
CA SER A 156 1.81 -6.11 7.53
C SER A 156 1.16 -7.43 7.94
N SER A 157 1.84 -8.21 8.80
CA SER A 157 1.29 -9.47 9.32
C SER A 157 0.07 -9.24 10.21
N ALA A 158 0.14 -8.29 11.15
CA ALA A 158 -0.98 -7.97 12.04
C ALA A 158 -2.23 -7.51 11.26
N ILE A 159 -2.05 -6.70 10.22
CA ILE A 159 -3.16 -6.24 9.36
C ILE A 159 -3.81 -7.41 8.60
N LYS A 160 -3.01 -8.35 8.09
CA LYS A 160 -3.55 -9.54 7.38
C LYS A 160 -4.40 -10.40 8.31
N GLU A 161 -3.90 -10.65 9.53
CA GLU A 161 -4.63 -11.41 10.55
C GLU A 161 -5.93 -10.71 10.94
N HIS A 162 -5.90 -9.39 11.11
CA HIS A 162 -7.09 -8.60 11.42
C HIS A 162 -8.15 -8.66 10.32
N PHE A 163 -7.79 -8.43 9.06
CA PHE A 163 -8.77 -8.52 7.96
C PHE A 163 -9.29 -9.95 7.78
N MET A 164 -8.49 -10.97 8.08
CA MET A 164 -8.92 -12.36 8.07
C MET A 164 -9.97 -12.61 9.16
N SER A 165 -9.72 -12.19 10.40
CA SER A 165 -10.68 -12.36 11.50
C SER A 165 -11.95 -11.55 11.30
N LEU A 166 -11.83 -10.31 10.81
CA LEU A 166 -12.96 -9.41 10.58
C LEU A 166 -13.93 -9.96 9.52
N ASN A 167 -13.42 -10.57 8.44
CA ASN A 167 -14.24 -11.12 7.35
C ASN A 167 -14.82 -12.52 7.66
N LEU A 168 -14.40 -13.19 8.74
CA LEU A 168 -15.02 -14.42 9.22
C LEU A 168 -16.32 -14.15 9.99
N ASP A 169 -16.52 -12.93 10.47
CA ASP A 169 -17.72 -12.52 11.19
C ASP A 169 -18.89 -12.25 10.23
N LYS A 170 -19.87 -13.16 10.22
CA LYS A 170 -21.03 -13.06 9.32
C LYS A 170 -21.92 -11.86 9.65
N ASP A 171 -22.03 -11.49 10.92
CA ASP A 171 -22.91 -10.40 11.37
C ASP A 171 -22.33 -9.03 10.96
N ASN A 172 -21.00 -8.96 10.83
CA ASN A 172 -20.27 -7.76 10.44
C ASN A 172 -19.77 -7.77 8.98
N TYR A 173 -20.24 -8.69 8.14
CA TYR A 173 -19.69 -8.89 6.79
C TYR A 173 -19.69 -7.61 5.93
N ASN A 174 -20.77 -6.82 5.95
CA ASN A 174 -20.82 -5.57 5.17
C ASN A 174 -19.82 -4.52 5.66
N PHE A 175 -19.69 -4.36 6.99
CA PHE A 175 -18.69 -3.49 7.58
C PHE A 175 -17.27 -3.96 7.25
N ALA A 176 -17.00 -5.26 7.41
CA ALA A 176 -15.73 -5.89 7.09
C ALA A 176 -15.36 -5.68 5.62
N LYS A 177 -16.33 -5.87 4.72
CA LYS A 177 -16.20 -5.65 3.29
C LYS A 177 -15.87 -4.19 2.99
N ASP A 178 -16.63 -3.23 3.50
CA ASP A 178 -16.42 -1.80 3.25
C ASP A 178 -15.06 -1.32 3.77
N ARG A 179 -14.66 -1.78 4.97
CA ARG A 179 -13.34 -1.49 5.54
C ARG A 179 -12.23 -2.09 4.69
N THR A 180 -12.37 -3.33 4.24
CA THR A 180 -11.41 -4.00 3.35
C THR A 180 -11.27 -3.24 2.03
N ILE A 181 -12.38 -2.78 1.44
CA ILE A 181 -12.38 -1.98 0.20
C ILE A 181 -11.67 -0.64 0.42
N SER A 182 -11.96 0.04 1.53
CA SER A 182 -11.31 1.31 1.89
C SER A 182 -9.79 1.13 2.02
N PHE A 183 -9.36 0.13 2.79
CA PHE A 183 -7.95 -0.15 3.00
C PHE A 183 -7.23 -0.60 1.71
N TYR A 184 -7.91 -1.40 0.88
CA TYR A 184 -7.42 -1.77 -0.45
C TYR A 184 -7.17 -0.54 -1.34
N LYS A 185 -8.09 0.42 -1.36
CA LYS A 185 -7.93 1.68 -2.10
C LYS A 185 -6.77 2.52 -1.54
N LYS A 186 -6.66 2.67 -0.22
CA LYS A 186 -5.53 3.37 0.44
C LYS A 186 -4.19 2.72 0.06
N THR A 187 -4.12 1.39 0.13
CA THR A 187 -2.90 0.61 -0.22
C THR A 187 -2.48 0.87 -1.65
N LYS A 188 -3.44 0.84 -2.59
CA LYS A 188 -3.16 1.17 -4.00
C LYS A 188 -2.65 2.59 -4.16
N TYR A 189 -3.35 3.58 -3.58
CA TYR A 189 -2.96 4.98 -3.65
C TYR A 189 -1.53 5.24 -3.13
N SER A 190 -1.17 4.57 -2.03
CA SER A 190 0.20 4.67 -1.49
C SER A 190 1.25 4.03 -2.39
N ILE A 191 0.98 2.86 -2.99
CA ILE A 191 1.88 2.27 -4.00
C ILE A 191 2.13 3.24 -5.16
N ASP A 192 1.07 3.91 -5.63
CA ASP A 192 1.13 4.88 -6.72
C ASP A 192 1.96 6.11 -6.31
N THR A 193 1.72 6.64 -5.11
CA THR A 193 2.47 7.78 -4.56
C THR A 193 3.96 7.45 -4.37
N ILE A 194 4.29 6.29 -3.80
CA ILE A 194 5.67 5.83 -3.67
C ILE A 194 6.35 5.73 -5.04
N SER A 195 5.64 5.28 -6.07
CA SER A 195 6.19 5.18 -7.43
C SER A 195 6.60 6.54 -7.98
N ILE A 196 5.74 7.55 -7.81
CA ILE A 196 6.03 8.93 -8.21
C ILE A 196 7.25 9.47 -7.46
N VAL A 197 7.35 9.17 -6.16
CA VAL A 197 8.49 9.61 -5.34
C VAL A 197 9.79 8.93 -5.78
N ILE A 198 9.76 7.63 -6.07
CA ILE A 198 10.90 6.88 -6.63
C ILE A 198 11.40 7.54 -7.91
N ASP A 199 10.50 7.88 -8.83
CA ASP A 199 10.88 8.52 -10.11
C ASP A 199 11.54 9.88 -9.89
N LYS A 200 10.97 10.71 -9.00
CA LYS A 200 11.56 11.99 -8.61
C LYS A 200 12.93 11.82 -7.97
N THR A 201 13.08 10.89 -7.02
CA THR A 201 14.34 10.60 -6.34
C THR A 201 15.42 10.14 -7.33
N ASN A 202 15.07 9.29 -8.31
CA ASN A 202 15.99 8.88 -9.37
C ASN A 202 16.46 10.05 -10.24
N MET A 203 15.56 11.00 -10.58
CA MET A 203 15.95 12.20 -11.31
C MET A 203 16.91 13.08 -10.50
N THR A 204 16.61 13.29 -9.21
CA THR A 204 17.47 14.05 -8.28
C THR A 204 18.82 13.39 -8.09
N LEU A 205 18.85 12.05 -7.93
CA LEU A 205 20.08 11.26 -7.82
C LEU A 205 20.97 11.45 -9.05
N LYS A 206 20.40 11.35 -10.25
CA LYS A 206 21.16 11.55 -11.50
C LYS A 206 21.76 12.95 -11.60
N ASP A 207 21.02 13.97 -11.17
CA ASP A 207 21.53 15.35 -11.12
C ASP A 207 22.66 15.49 -10.09
N ALA A 208 22.48 14.94 -8.88
CA ALA A 208 23.49 14.93 -7.82
C ALA A 208 24.78 14.21 -8.25
N GLU A 209 24.68 13.04 -8.88
CA GLU A 209 25.83 12.31 -9.45
C GLU A 209 26.54 13.11 -10.55
N THR A 210 25.77 13.83 -11.37
CA THR A 210 26.34 14.68 -12.43
C THR A 210 27.10 15.86 -11.83
N LYS A 211 26.58 16.46 -10.75
CA LYS A 211 27.25 17.53 -10.01
C LYS A 211 28.50 17.02 -9.31
N LEU A 212 28.44 15.89 -8.61
CA LEU A 212 29.58 15.27 -7.94
C LEU A 212 30.75 15.04 -8.90
N LYS A 213 30.50 14.55 -10.13
CA LYS A 213 31.53 14.33 -11.16
C LYS A 213 32.19 15.62 -11.67
N LYS A 214 31.59 16.79 -11.45
CA LYS A 214 32.07 18.09 -11.94
C LYS A 214 32.81 18.89 -10.87
N VAL A 215 32.63 18.56 -9.58
CA VAL A 215 33.24 19.26 -8.46
C VAL A 215 34.64 18.71 -8.19
N ASN A 216 35.58 19.60 -7.87
CA ASN A 216 36.93 19.21 -7.48
C ASN A 216 36.96 18.81 -6.00
N GLU A 217 37.56 17.65 -5.69
CA GLU A 217 37.66 17.09 -4.33
C GLU A 217 38.34 18.03 -3.32
N ASN A 218 39.19 18.95 -3.81
CA ASN A 218 39.95 19.88 -2.98
C ASN A 218 39.33 21.30 -2.88
N GLU A 219 38.12 21.50 -3.42
CA GLU A 219 37.48 22.81 -3.47
C GLU A 219 36.70 23.10 -2.18
N ILE A 220 37.27 23.95 -1.33
CA ILE A 220 36.69 24.37 -0.05
C ILE A 220 36.01 25.71 -0.24
N TYR A 221 34.75 25.78 0.19
CA TYR A 221 33.94 26.99 0.19
C TYR A 221 33.69 27.43 1.64
N GLU A 222 33.55 28.72 1.88
CA GLU A 222 33.10 29.25 3.18
C GLU A 222 31.61 29.54 3.09
N ASP A 223 30.83 29.04 4.05
CA ASP A 223 29.43 29.42 4.18
C ASP A 223 29.27 30.84 4.77
N GLU A 224 28.01 31.30 4.94
CA GLU A 224 27.71 32.62 5.51
C GLU A 224 28.22 32.81 6.95
N ASN A 225 28.60 31.72 7.64
CA ASN A 225 29.15 31.70 8.99
C ASN A 225 30.68 31.47 9.02
N SER A 226 31.36 31.56 7.88
CA SER A 226 32.79 31.24 7.71
C SER A 226 33.16 29.81 8.10
N ILE A 227 32.21 28.87 8.02
CA ILE A 227 32.48 27.45 8.20
C ILE A 227 32.99 26.90 6.86
N PRO A 228 34.20 26.33 6.82
CA PRO A 228 34.70 25.69 5.61
C PRO A 228 33.87 24.43 5.34
N PHE A 229 33.24 24.37 4.17
CA PHE A 229 32.52 23.20 3.69
C PHE A 229 33.12 22.72 2.37
N ASN A 230 33.31 21.41 2.26
CA ASN A 230 33.74 20.77 1.03
C ASN A 230 32.50 20.45 0.19
N LEU A 231 32.42 21.06 -0.99
CA LEU A 231 31.29 20.86 -1.90
C LEU A 231 31.24 19.43 -2.44
N TYR A 232 32.39 18.77 -2.58
CA TYR A 232 32.47 17.35 -2.94
C TYR A 232 31.83 16.48 -1.86
N ASP A 233 32.23 16.65 -0.60
CA ASP A 233 31.69 15.87 0.52
C ASP A 233 30.19 16.06 0.67
N TYR A 234 29.70 17.29 0.46
CA TYR A 234 28.27 17.59 0.44
C TYR A 234 27.52 16.79 -0.63
N TYR A 235 27.97 16.83 -1.89
CA TYR A 235 27.32 16.07 -2.96
C TYR A 235 27.49 14.56 -2.79
N HIS A 236 28.63 14.11 -2.26
CA HIS A 236 28.88 12.70 -1.97
C HIS A 236 27.89 12.17 -0.92
N GLN A 237 27.73 12.90 0.19
CA GLN A 237 26.76 12.54 1.22
C GLN A 237 25.32 12.58 0.69
N ASN A 238 24.96 13.60 -0.09
CA ASN A 238 23.62 13.69 -0.69
C ASN A 238 23.33 12.49 -1.63
N VAL A 239 24.30 12.05 -2.43
CA VAL A 239 24.17 10.86 -3.26
C VAL A 239 23.93 9.61 -2.40
N ILE A 240 24.70 9.44 -1.32
CA ILE A 240 24.52 8.32 -0.37
C ILE A 240 23.11 8.35 0.23
N ASP A 241 22.64 9.49 0.71
CA ASP A 241 21.32 9.65 1.32
C ASP A 241 20.19 9.33 0.32
N LEU A 242 20.33 9.78 -0.93
CA LEU A 242 19.39 9.48 -2.01
C LEU A 242 19.34 7.99 -2.34
N TYR A 243 20.48 7.28 -2.34
CA TYR A 243 20.52 5.82 -2.51
C TYR A 243 19.80 5.09 -1.36
N TYR A 244 20.03 5.50 -0.11
CA TYR A 244 19.33 4.92 1.05
C TYR A 244 17.83 5.15 0.98
N ASN A 245 17.41 6.38 0.64
CA ASN A 245 16.00 6.71 0.48
C ASN A 245 15.34 5.87 -0.62
N LEU A 246 16.02 5.69 -1.75
CA LEU A 246 15.54 4.86 -2.86
C LEU A 246 15.38 3.39 -2.46
N ASP A 247 16.33 2.83 -1.71
CA ASP A 247 16.24 1.46 -1.21
C ASP A 247 15.06 1.28 -0.24
N ASN A 248 14.88 2.22 0.69
CA ASN A 248 13.75 2.22 1.63
C ASN A 248 12.40 2.32 0.91
N LEU A 249 12.28 3.23 -0.06
CA LEU A 249 11.10 3.37 -0.92
C LEU A 249 10.75 2.06 -1.65
N ASN A 250 11.75 1.41 -2.23
CA ASN A 250 11.55 0.14 -2.94
C ASN A 250 11.12 -1.00 -2.00
N LYS A 251 11.73 -1.08 -0.80
CA LYS A 251 11.34 -2.05 0.24
C LYS A 251 9.90 -1.83 0.69
N HIS A 252 9.53 -0.58 0.99
CA HIS A 252 8.16 -0.23 1.40
C HIS A 252 7.14 -0.55 0.31
N LYS A 253 7.40 -0.12 -0.93
CA LYS A 253 6.57 -0.43 -2.10
C LYS A 253 6.36 -1.93 -2.26
N LYS A 254 7.41 -2.74 -2.10
CA LYS A 254 7.34 -4.20 -2.19
C LYS A 254 6.41 -4.79 -1.11
N ILE A 255 6.46 -4.30 0.12
CA ILE A 255 5.57 -4.74 1.20
C ILE A 255 4.12 -4.41 0.88
N LEU A 256 3.83 -3.19 0.43
CA LEU A 256 2.48 -2.79 0.05
C LEU A 256 1.96 -3.58 -1.15
N ILE A 257 2.79 -3.85 -2.16
CA ILE A 257 2.42 -4.71 -3.29
C ILE A 257 2.07 -6.12 -2.80
N ASN A 258 2.84 -6.69 -1.86
CA ASN A 258 2.55 -7.99 -1.30
C ASN A 258 1.24 -7.98 -0.49
N LEU A 259 0.98 -6.93 0.26
CA LEU A 259 -0.28 -6.74 1.00
C LEU A 259 -1.47 -6.62 0.04
N PHE A 260 -1.35 -5.78 -0.99
CA PHE A 260 -2.35 -5.61 -2.04
C PHE A 260 -2.70 -6.93 -2.75
N LYS A 261 -1.67 -7.71 -3.11
CA LYS A 261 -1.85 -9.05 -3.70
C LYS A 261 -2.53 -10.02 -2.73
N ASN A 262 -2.17 -9.97 -1.45
CA ASN A 262 -2.79 -10.81 -0.42
C ASN A 262 -4.28 -10.49 -0.24
N LEU A 263 -4.65 -9.21 -0.15
CA LEU A 263 -6.04 -8.77 -0.10
C LEU A 263 -6.81 -9.26 -1.33
N THR A 264 -6.28 -9.02 -2.53
CA THR A 264 -6.94 -9.43 -3.79
C THR A 264 -7.14 -10.95 -3.88
N LYS A 265 -6.16 -11.74 -3.40
CA LYS A 265 -6.23 -13.20 -3.40
C LYS A 265 -7.27 -13.73 -2.41
N ASN A 266 -7.36 -13.12 -1.24
CA ASN A 266 -8.20 -13.61 -0.14
C ASN A 266 -9.64 -13.11 -0.22
N TYR A 267 -9.90 -12.00 -0.91
CA TYR A 267 -11.21 -11.36 -0.98
C TYR A 267 -11.67 -11.21 -2.43
N SER A 268 -12.46 -12.18 -2.91
CA SER A 268 -12.92 -12.24 -4.31
C SER A 268 -13.68 -11.00 -4.77
N TYR A 269 -14.47 -10.36 -3.88
CA TYR A 269 -15.20 -9.13 -4.20
C TYR A 269 -14.28 -7.94 -4.54
N LEU A 270 -12.98 -8.01 -4.24
CA LEU A 270 -12.03 -6.99 -4.67
C LEU A 270 -11.65 -7.14 -6.15
N SER A 271 -11.70 -8.35 -6.69
CA SER A 271 -11.46 -8.61 -8.11
C SER A 271 -12.57 -8.04 -9.00
N ASP A 272 -13.80 -8.00 -8.49
CA ASP A 272 -14.98 -7.43 -9.17
C ASP A 272 -14.97 -5.90 -9.19
N LEU A 273 -14.20 -5.24 -8.32
CA LEU A 273 -14.11 -3.78 -8.28
C LEU A 273 -13.42 -3.19 -9.53
N GLY A 274 -12.87 -4.02 -10.42
CA GLY A 274 -12.23 -3.56 -11.65
C GLY A 274 -11.04 -2.63 -11.39
N ILE A 275 -10.51 -2.62 -10.16
CA ILE A 275 -9.39 -1.78 -9.78
C ILE A 275 -8.14 -2.45 -10.33
N LEU A 276 -7.89 -2.16 -11.60
CA LEU A 276 -6.66 -2.48 -12.32
C LEU A 276 -5.43 -2.07 -11.49
N PRO A 277 -4.35 -2.86 -11.50
CA PRO A 277 -3.15 -2.57 -10.73
C PRO A 277 -2.52 -1.25 -11.18
N ALA A 278 -2.26 -0.36 -10.20
CA ALA A 278 -1.54 0.92 -10.29
C ALA A 278 -2.02 1.93 -11.35
N SER A 279 -1.97 3.22 -11.03
CA SER A 279 -1.97 4.29 -12.03
C SER A 279 -0.72 4.13 -12.90
N LYS A 280 -0.82 3.31 -13.94
CA LYS A 280 0.07 3.37 -15.09
C LYS A 280 -0.16 4.75 -15.71
N THR A 281 0.66 5.75 -15.35
CA THR A 281 0.66 7.01 -16.10
C THR A 281 0.88 6.63 -17.55
N THR A 282 -0.05 7.04 -18.40
CA THR A 282 0.01 6.67 -19.80
C THR A 282 0.84 7.71 -20.52
N VAL A 283 1.23 7.45 -21.76
CA VAL A 283 1.83 8.50 -22.58
C VAL A 283 0.89 9.68 -22.82
N PHE A 284 -0.39 9.55 -22.46
CA PHE A 284 -1.41 10.60 -22.50
C PHE A 284 -1.62 11.30 -21.14
N GLY A 285 -0.84 10.98 -20.11
CA GLY A 285 -0.95 11.57 -18.77
C GLY A 285 -1.69 10.68 -17.76
N ASP A 286 -2.03 11.28 -16.62
CA ASP A 286 -2.63 10.59 -15.47
C ASP A 286 -4.12 10.29 -15.72
N SER A 287 -4.59 9.15 -15.19
CA SER A 287 -6.00 8.73 -15.25
C SER A 287 -6.62 8.52 -16.64
N ASN A 288 -5.83 8.46 -17.72
CA ASN A 288 -6.30 8.24 -19.10
C ASN A 288 -6.34 6.76 -19.54
N PHE A 289 -6.43 5.83 -18.58
CA PHE A 289 -6.35 4.39 -18.87
C PHE A 289 -7.51 3.89 -19.73
N GLU A 290 -8.74 4.35 -19.48
CA GLU A 290 -9.90 3.96 -20.29
C GLU A 290 -9.77 4.47 -21.74
N VAL A 291 -9.09 5.61 -21.95
CA VAL A 291 -8.78 6.13 -23.30
C VAL A 291 -7.75 5.24 -24.00
N VAL A 292 -6.70 4.80 -23.29
CA VAL A 292 -5.73 3.83 -23.83
C VAL A 292 -6.40 2.50 -24.17
N LYS A 293 -7.28 2.01 -23.31
CA LYS A 293 -8.03 0.77 -23.53
C LYS A 293 -8.94 0.90 -24.75
N GLN A 294 -9.64 2.03 -24.90
CA GLN A 294 -10.46 2.30 -26.08
C GLN A 294 -9.62 2.36 -27.36
N LEU A 295 -8.49 3.07 -27.33
CA LEU A 295 -7.51 3.10 -28.43
C LEU A 295 -7.03 1.69 -28.80
N ALA A 296 -6.67 0.86 -27.81
CA ALA A 296 -6.20 -0.50 -28.02
C ALA A 296 -7.27 -1.39 -28.68
N LEU A 297 -8.53 -1.26 -28.25
CA LEU A 297 -9.67 -1.94 -28.85
C LEU A 297 -9.89 -1.51 -30.30
N GLU A 298 -9.78 -0.21 -30.60
CA GLU A 298 -9.94 0.35 -31.94
C GLU A 298 -8.83 -0.09 -32.89
N LEU A 299 -7.56 -0.03 -32.46
CA LEU A 299 -6.42 -0.53 -33.24
C LEU A 299 -6.57 -2.01 -33.59
N LYS A 300 -7.07 -2.82 -32.65
CA LYS A 300 -7.32 -4.25 -32.87
C LYS A 300 -8.52 -4.50 -33.79
N LYS A 301 -9.62 -3.77 -33.59
CA LYS A 301 -10.84 -3.86 -34.41
C LYS A 301 -10.56 -3.54 -35.89
N GLU A 302 -9.73 -2.52 -36.15
CA GLU A 302 -9.35 -2.13 -37.51
C GLU A 302 -8.20 -2.98 -38.10
N GLY A 303 -7.73 -4.00 -37.37
CA GLY A 303 -6.66 -4.90 -37.79
C GLY A 303 -5.30 -4.23 -37.97
N LEU A 304 -5.08 -3.08 -37.31
CA LEU A 304 -3.84 -2.31 -37.41
C LEU A 304 -2.69 -2.91 -36.60
N VAL A 305 -2.95 -3.97 -35.84
CA VAL A 305 -1.99 -4.75 -35.07
C VAL A 305 -2.13 -6.23 -35.40
N SER A 306 -1.09 -7.01 -35.13
CA SER A 306 -1.12 -8.45 -35.38
C SER A 306 -2.23 -9.16 -34.56
N THR A 307 -2.76 -10.27 -35.09
CA THR A 307 -3.80 -11.07 -34.41
C THR A 307 -3.32 -11.64 -33.07
N GLN A 308 -2.01 -11.85 -32.93
CA GLN A 308 -1.37 -12.34 -31.71
C GLN A 308 -1.26 -11.27 -30.62
N THR A 309 -1.36 -9.99 -30.98
CA THR A 309 -1.27 -8.86 -30.03
C THR A 309 -2.54 -8.78 -29.18
N THR A 310 -2.40 -8.85 -27.86
CA THR A 310 -3.50 -8.69 -26.91
C THR A 310 -3.81 -7.21 -26.64
N VAL A 311 -4.99 -6.92 -26.10
CA VAL A 311 -5.32 -5.56 -25.65
C VAL A 311 -4.40 -5.11 -24.52
N ASN A 312 -3.98 -6.03 -23.65
CA ASN A 312 -3.05 -5.75 -22.56
C ASN A 312 -1.65 -5.40 -23.06
N ASP A 313 -1.17 -6.05 -24.11
CA ASP A 313 0.13 -5.74 -24.73
C ASP A 313 0.14 -4.28 -25.23
N LEU A 314 -0.96 -3.84 -25.85
CA LEU A 314 -1.12 -2.47 -26.31
C LEU A 314 -1.18 -1.48 -25.15
N ILE A 315 -1.99 -1.77 -24.14
CA ILE A 315 -2.06 -0.96 -22.93
C ILE A 315 -0.66 -0.79 -22.30
N GLU A 316 0.12 -1.86 -22.25
CA GLU A 316 1.49 -1.83 -21.75
C GLU A 316 2.41 -0.95 -22.60
N MET A 317 2.32 -1.01 -23.94
CA MET A 317 3.12 -0.12 -24.80
C MET A 317 2.85 1.36 -24.58
N PHE A 318 1.59 1.73 -24.33
CA PHE A 318 1.16 3.10 -24.08
C PHE A 318 1.27 3.53 -22.61
N THR A 319 1.80 2.67 -21.74
CA THR A 319 2.13 2.99 -20.36
C THR A 319 3.54 3.61 -20.28
N LEU A 320 3.70 4.67 -19.49
CA LEU A 320 5.02 5.16 -19.07
C LEU A 320 5.61 4.16 -18.07
N ASN A 321 6.33 3.16 -18.58
CA ASN A 321 7.21 2.32 -17.78
C ASN A 321 8.65 2.84 -17.89
N ILE A 322 9.42 2.66 -16.81
CA ILE A 322 10.86 2.97 -16.73
C ILE A 322 11.66 2.10 -17.70
N ASP A 323 11.17 0.89 -18.01
CA ASP A 323 11.85 -0.05 -18.91
C ASP A 323 11.28 -0.02 -20.34
N LYS A 324 12.19 -0.10 -21.30
CA LYS A 324 11.86 -0.34 -22.71
C LYS A 324 11.20 -1.72 -22.83
N PRO A 325 10.03 -1.85 -23.49
CA PRO A 325 9.39 -3.14 -23.65
C PRO A 325 10.31 -4.12 -24.37
N ALA A 326 10.36 -5.35 -23.87
CA ALA A 326 11.24 -6.40 -24.39
C ALA A 326 10.94 -6.75 -25.86
N ASN A 327 9.69 -6.60 -26.28
CA ASN A 327 9.22 -6.88 -27.63
C ASN A 327 8.47 -5.69 -28.22
N LYS A 328 8.67 -5.43 -29.51
CA LYS A 328 7.91 -4.43 -30.27
C LYS A 328 6.58 -5.00 -30.72
N ILE A 329 5.54 -4.16 -30.76
CA ILE A 329 4.27 -4.50 -31.39
C ILE A 329 4.36 -4.23 -32.88
N ASN A 330 3.91 -5.20 -33.69
CA ASN A 330 3.87 -5.03 -35.13
C ASN A 330 2.59 -4.32 -35.58
N LEU A 331 2.74 -3.13 -36.16
CA LEU A 331 1.68 -2.45 -36.88
C LEU A 331 1.52 -3.07 -38.27
N THR A 332 0.32 -3.52 -38.58
CA THR A 332 -0.02 -4.28 -39.80
C THR A 332 -1.20 -3.67 -40.53
N ASN A 333 -1.54 -4.17 -41.72
CA ASN A 333 -2.72 -3.75 -42.48
C ASN A 333 -2.77 -2.23 -42.76
N GLY A 334 -1.60 -1.63 -43.01
CA GLY A 334 -1.46 -0.21 -43.34
C GLY A 334 -0.15 0.03 -44.09
N THR A 335 -0.09 1.11 -44.85
CA THR A 335 1.15 1.57 -45.47
C THR A 335 1.98 2.38 -44.47
N LEU A 336 3.26 2.61 -44.77
CA LEU A 336 4.09 3.51 -43.97
C LEU A 336 3.49 4.93 -43.89
N ASN A 337 2.74 5.36 -44.93
CA ASN A 337 2.05 6.64 -44.94
C ASN A 337 0.86 6.66 -43.98
N ASP A 338 0.12 5.55 -43.88
CA ASP A 338 -0.99 5.38 -42.94
C ASP A 338 -0.49 5.48 -41.49
N PHE A 339 0.57 4.74 -41.16
CA PHE A 339 1.16 4.81 -39.82
C PHE A 339 1.79 6.18 -39.54
N GLY A 340 2.42 6.82 -40.53
CA GLY A 340 2.92 8.18 -40.41
C GLY A 340 1.83 9.20 -40.08
N TYR A 341 0.63 9.04 -40.67
CA TYR A 341 -0.53 9.87 -40.35
C TYR A 341 -1.06 9.62 -38.93
N LEU A 342 -1.20 8.35 -38.53
CA LEU A 342 -1.60 7.99 -37.16
C LEU A 342 -0.65 8.62 -36.14
N ILE A 343 0.65 8.41 -36.30
CA ILE A 343 1.70 8.94 -35.43
C ILE A 343 1.65 10.48 -35.38
N LEU A 344 1.59 11.15 -36.53
CA LEU A 344 1.51 12.62 -36.56
C LEU A 344 0.29 13.15 -35.79
N LYS A 345 -0.86 12.48 -35.91
CA LYS A 345 -2.12 12.95 -35.31
C LYS A 345 -2.27 12.58 -33.85
N MET A 346 -1.60 11.55 -33.36
CA MET A 346 -1.56 11.22 -31.94
C MET A 346 -0.65 12.15 -31.14
N LYS A 347 0.32 12.79 -31.80
CA LYS A 347 1.36 13.61 -31.16
C LYS A 347 0.83 14.66 -30.15
N PRO A 348 -0.20 15.46 -30.44
CA PRO A 348 -0.69 16.49 -29.51
C PRO A 348 -1.23 15.95 -28.19
N PHE A 349 -1.64 14.68 -28.13
CA PHE A 349 -2.20 14.07 -26.94
C PHE A 349 -1.13 13.50 -26.01
N PHE A 350 0.13 13.41 -26.45
CA PHE A 350 1.21 12.89 -25.64
C PHE A 350 1.68 13.93 -24.62
N VAL A 351 2.06 13.46 -23.43
CA VAL A 351 2.71 14.27 -22.40
C VAL A 351 3.98 14.96 -22.93
N ASP A 352 4.27 16.16 -22.41
CA ASP A 352 5.36 17.01 -22.88
C ASP A 352 6.75 16.33 -22.87
N SER A 353 6.98 15.45 -21.89
CA SER A 353 8.22 14.68 -21.78
C SER A 353 8.51 13.80 -23.01
N ILE A 354 7.47 13.41 -23.75
CA ILE A 354 7.57 12.62 -24.99
C ILE A 354 7.27 13.46 -26.24
N ASN A 355 6.34 14.41 -26.19
CA ASN A 355 5.81 15.13 -27.36
C ASN A 355 6.87 15.97 -28.14
N ASN A 356 8.05 16.23 -27.58
CA ASN A 356 9.12 16.89 -28.34
C ASN A 356 9.58 16.04 -29.56
N SER A 357 10.03 16.70 -30.63
CA SER A 357 10.34 16.05 -31.92
C SER A 357 11.37 14.91 -31.82
N THR A 358 12.32 15.05 -30.89
CA THR A 358 13.41 14.12 -30.63
C THR A 358 12.93 12.86 -29.92
N ASN A 359 12.15 12.99 -28.85
CA ASN A 359 11.70 11.87 -28.01
C ASN A 359 10.50 11.15 -28.63
N TYR A 360 9.60 11.89 -29.29
CA TYR A 360 8.39 11.33 -29.89
C TYR A 360 8.69 10.28 -30.96
N SER A 361 9.59 10.63 -31.89
CA SER A 361 10.00 9.72 -32.97
C SER A 361 10.77 8.51 -32.45
N ASP A 362 11.53 8.70 -31.38
CA ASP A 362 12.31 7.65 -30.75
C ASP A 362 11.39 6.64 -30.06
N TRP A 363 10.45 7.13 -29.26
CA TRP A 363 9.44 6.33 -28.56
C TRP A 363 8.70 5.35 -29.48
N TRP A 364 8.23 5.83 -30.64
CA TRP A 364 7.57 4.99 -31.64
C TRP A 364 8.51 3.96 -32.25
N SER A 365 9.75 4.36 -32.55
CA SER A 365 10.77 3.47 -33.15
C SER A 365 11.19 2.33 -32.21
N GLU A 366 11.13 2.57 -30.90
CA GLU A 366 11.49 1.61 -29.87
C GLU A 366 10.41 0.59 -29.57
N ARG A 367 9.14 0.94 -29.81
CA ARG A 367 7.97 0.16 -29.36
C ARG A 367 7.21 -0.52 -30.49
N PHE A 368 7.39 -0.07 -31.74
CA PHE A 368 6.64 -0.59 -32.87
C PHE A 368 7.52 -0.99 -34.06
N THR A 369 7.14 -2.08 -34.73
CA THR A 369 7.60 -2.39 -36.10
C THR A 369 6.50 -2.05 -37.10
N PHE A 370 6.87 -1.77 -38.34
CA PHE A 370 5.94 -1.33 -39.39
C PHE A 370 5.92 -2.37 -40.51
N ASN A 371 4.87 -3.18 -40.60
CA ASN A 371 4.78 -4.36 -41.47
C ASN A 371 6.01 -5.27 -41.32
N SER A 372 6.31 -5.64 -40.08
CA SER A 372 7.43 -6.48 -39.66
C SER A 372 8.81 -5.92 -39.99
N LYS A 373 8.90 -4.63 -40.34
CA LYS A 373 10.17 -3.94 -40.59
C LYS A 373 10.48 -2.98 -39.47
N ASP A 374 11.69 -3.07 -38.94
CA ASP A 374 12.23 -2.08 -38.03
C ASP A 374 12.44 -0.73 -38.73
N LYS A 375 12.10 0.33 -38.01
CA LYS A 375 12.39 1.71 -38.41
C LYS A 375 13.11 2.38 -37.26
N ASN A 376 14.21 3.04 -37.57
CA ASN A 376 14.91 3.88 -36.60
C ASN A 376 14.22 5.24 -36.47
N LYS A 377 14.56 5.98 -35.42
CA LYS A 377 14.12 7.36 -35.16
C LYS A 377 14.13 8.27 -36.40
N LYS A 378 15.22 8.25 -37.18
CA LYS A 378 15.36 9.09 -38.40
C LYS A 378 14.31 8.76 -39.44
N SER A 379 14.02 7.47 -39.64
CA SER A 379 13.01 7.00 -40.59
C SER A 379 11.59 7.38 -40.15
N VAL A 380 11.29 7.25 -38.86
CA VAL A 380 10.00 7.66 -38.28
C VAL A 380 9.81 9.17 -38.42
N SER A 381 10.81 9.96 -38.01
CA SER A 381 10.79 11.43 -38.09
C SER A 381 10.61 11.93 -39.53
N SER A 382 11.34 11.37 -40.50
CA SER A 382 11.20 11.70 -41.92
C SER A 382 9.80 11.41 -42.45
N THR A 383 9.19 10.30 -42.02
CA THR A 383 7.84 9.93 -42.44
C THR A 383 6.81 10.92 -41.89
N ILE A 384 6.92 11.30 -40.62
CA ILE A 384 6.05 12.32 -39.99
C ILE A 384 6.17 13.65 -40.76
N SER A 385 7.38 14.08 -41.08
CA SER A 385 7.65 15.34 -41.80
C SER A 385 7.06 15.33 -43.22
N ASP A 386 7.24 14.25 -43.97
CA ASP A 386 6.69 14.10 -45.32
C ASP A 386 5.14 14.13 -45.33
N ILE A 387 4.49 13.54 -44.32
CA ILE A 387 3.04 13.60 -44.15
C ILE A 387 2.60 15.03 -43.79
N GLN A 388 3.31 15.68 -42.87
CA GLN A 388 2.99 17.05 -42.44
C GLN A 388 3.11 18.07 -43.59
N GLN A 389 4.09 17.89 -44.47
CA GLN A 389 4.31 18.73 -45.65
C GLN A 389 3.42 18.35 -46.85
N GLY A 390 2.53 17.36 -46.71
CA GLY A 390 1.64 16.91 -47.78
C GLY A 390 2.36 16.22 -48.94
N ARG A 391 3.60 15.73 -48.73
CA ARG A 391 4.38 14.99 -49.74
C ARG A 391 3.97 13.52 -49.83
N ARG A 392 3.29 13.02 -48.81
CA ARG A 392 2.76 11.65 -48.74
C ARG A 392 1.31 11.68 -48.30
N PHE A 393 0.52 10.74 -48.83
CA PHE A 393 -0.91 10.66 -48.58
C PHE A 393 -1.27 9.30 -47.95
N PRO A 394 -1.97 9.28 -46.80
CA PRO A 394 -2.48 8.04 -46.20
C PRO A 394 -3.72 7.55 -46.95
N SER A 395 -3.76 6.25 -47.23
CA SER A 395 -4.88 5.56 -47.88
C SER A 395 -6.06 5.33 -46.92
N LYS A 396 -5.79 5.19 -45.63
CA LYS A 396 -6.77 4.91 -44.57
C LYS A 396 -7.15 6.13 -43.74
N LYS A 397 -7.04 7.34 -44.31
CA LYS A 397 -7.24 8.61 -43.59
C LYS A 397 -8.53 8.65 -42.76
N GLN A 398 -9.66 8.21 -43.33
CA GLN A 398 -10.96 8.25 -42.65
C GLN A 398 -11.01 7.31 -41.45
N THR A 399 -10.55 6.06 -41.61
CA THR A 399 -10.47 5.08 -40.52
C THR A 399 -9.56 5.60 -39.41
N LEU A 400 -8.37 6.09 -39.76
CA LEU A 400 -7.41 6.60 -38.78
C LEU A 400 -7.93 7.84 -38.06
N SER A 401 -8.61 8.75 -38.76
CA SER A 401 -9.23 9.91 -38.11
C SER A 401 -10.25 9.49 -37.05
N LYS A 402 -11.07 8.45 -37.28
CA LYS A 402 -12.01 7.94 -36.26
C LYS A 402 -11.29 7.42 -35.01
N ILE A 403 -10.17 6.72 -35.19
CA ILE A 403 -9.33 6.26 -34.07
C ILE A 403 -8.73 7.45 -33.31
N ILE A 404 -8.34 8.53 -33.99
CA ILE A 404 -7.83 9.74 -33.34
C ILE A 404 -8.93 10.47 -32.56
N GLU A 405 -10.19 10.42 -33.04
CA GLU A 405 -11.29 11.10 -32.37
C GLU A 405 -11.59 10.53 -30.98
N SER A 406 -11.32 9.24 -30.73
CA SER A 406 -11.47 8.64 -29.41
C SER A 406 -10.47 9.19 -28.37
N LEU A 407 -9.43 9.92 -28.81
CA LEU A 407 -8.43 10.57 -27.95
C LEU A 407 -8.82 12.00 -27.53
N LYS A 408 -9.86 12.60 -28.12
CA LYS A 408 -10.33 13.96 -27.78
C LYS A 408 -10.68 14.21 -26.30
N PRO A 409 -11.10 13.21 -25.49
CA PRO A 409 -11.34 13.42 -24.05
C PRO A 409 -10.09 13.75 -23.23
N ILE A 410 -8.88 13.60 -23.78
CA ILE A 410 -7.61 13.95 -23.11
C ILE A 410 -7.42 15.48 -23.15
N PRO A 411 -7.19 16.16 -22.00
CA PRO A 411 -6.83 17.58 -21.97
C PRO A 411 -5.57 17.86 -22.80
N GLN A 412 -5.60 18.92 -23.61
CA GLN A 412 -4.48 19.33 -24.47
C GLN A 412 -3.56 20.33 -23.79
#